data_AF-A0A918S2D2-F1
#
_entry.id   AF-A0A918S2D2-F1
#
_cell.length_a   1.000
_cell.length_b   1.000
_cell.length_c   1.000
_cell.angle_alpha   90.00
_cell.angle_beta   90.00
_cell.angle_gamma   90.00
#
_symmetry.space_group_name_H-M   'P 1'
#
loop_
_entity.id
_entity.type
_entity.pdbx_description
1 polymer ?
#
loop_
_entity_poly.entity_id
_entity_poly.type
_entity_poly.pdbx_seq_one_letter_code
_entity_poly.pdbx_strand_id
1 'polypeptide(L)' 'MDPQIMLERYKIPAKRRDTAAIAIVATRQAAHEKILSEQCNVLYITGAHGPSRERIYGVVTREYIERSYRV' A
#
# COMPACT_ATOMS: atom_id res chain seq x y z
N MET A 1 6.28 4.70 36.84
CA MET A 1 5.81 4.41 35.46
C MET A 1 6.36 3.07 35.06
N ASP A 2 5.50 2.17 34.58
CA ASP A 2 5.89 0.80 34.23
C ASP A 2 6.75 0.80 32.94
N PRO A 3 7.99 0.29 32.98
CA PRO A 3 8.89 0.22 31.82
C PRO A 3 8.30 -0.54 30.62
N GLN A 4 7.41 -1.49 30.87
CA GLN A 4 6.81 -2.32 29.81
C GLN A 4 5.81 -1.52 28.94
N ILE A 5 5.05 -0.61 29.56
CA ILE A 5 4.09 0.28 28.86
C ILE A 5 4.82 1.26 27.93
N MET A 6 6.00 1.74 28.34
CA MET A 6 6.84 2.61 27.51
C MET A 6 7.32 1.88 26.26
N LEU A 7 7.80 0.63 26.40
CA LEU A 7 8.32 -0.16 25.29
C LEU A 7 7.24 -0.53 24.26
N GLU A 8 6.00 -0.73 24.69
CA GLU A 8 4.87 -1.00 23.79
C GLU A 8 4.46 0.24 22.98
N ARG A 9 4.57 1.44 23.57
CA ARG A 9 4.24 2.71 22.89
C ARG A 9 5.22 3.07 21.75
N TYR A 10 6.46 2.57 21.81
CA TYR A 10 7.47 2.78 20.76
C TYR A 10 7.44 1.72 19.65
N LYS A 11 6.66 0.65 19.79
CA LYS A 11 6.52 -0.34 18.72
C LYS A 11 5.61 0.23 17.64
N ILE A 12 6.08 0.18 16.40
CA ILE A 12 5.22 0.46 15.25
C ILE A 12 4.09 -0.58 15.27
N PRO A 13 2.81 -0.18 15.31
CA PRO A 13 1.69 -1.12 15.29
C PRO A 13 1.59 -1.75 13.90
N ALA A 14 2.35 -2.81 13.69
CA ALA A 14 2.41 -3.56 12.44
C ALA A 14 1.20 -4.51 12.33
N LYS A 15 -0.02 -3.97 12.26
CA LYS A 15 -1.16 -4.76 11.80
C LYS A 15 -0.95 -5.05 10.32
N ARG A 16 -0.82 -6.34 9.96
CA ARG A 16 -0.84 -6.77 8.56
C ARG A 16 -2.19 -6.35 7.97
N ARG A 17 -2.15 -5.40 7.05
CA ARG A 17 -3.30 -5.07 6.21
C ARG A 17 -3.21 -5.89 4.94
N ASP A 18 -4.34 -6.21 4.36
CA ASP A 18 -4.38 -6.77 3.01
C ASP A 18 -3.83 -5.72 2.05
N THR A 19 -2.79 -6.10 1.32
CA THR A 19 -2.08 -5.25 0.35
C THR A 19 -1.77 -6.06 -0.88
N ALA A 20 -1.78 -5.42 -2.04
CA ALA A 20 -1.40 -6.07 -3.29
C ALA A 20 -0.35 -5.24 -4.06
N ALA A 21 0.41 -5.91 -4.92
CA ALA A 21 1.36 -5.25 -5.81
C ALA A 21 0.63 -4.57 -6.98
N ILE A 22 1.18 -3.47 -7.48
CA ILE A 22 0.80 -2.92 -8.77
C ILE A 22 2.02 -2.39 -9.52
N ALA A 23 2.08 -2.62 -10.83
CA ALA A 23 3.20 -2.13 -11.64
C ALA A 23 3.19 -0.60 -11.73
N ILE A 24 4.36 0.02 -11.72
CA ILE A 24 4.55 1.48 -11.83
C ILE A 24 3.95 2.10 -13.11
N VAL A 25 3.81 1.28 -14.16
CA VAL A 25 3.21 1.67 -15.44
C VAL A 25 1.67 1.54 -15.45
N ALA A 26 1.05 1.04 -14.37
CA ALA A 26 -0.39 0.86 -14.31
C ALA A 26 -1.13 2.19 -14.23
N THR A 27 -2.31 2.24 -14.85
CA THR A 27 -3.16 3.42 -14.83
C THR A 27 -3.90 3.56 -13.50
N ARG A 28 -4.42 4.76 -13.22
CA ARG A 28 -5.27 5.03 -12.04
C ARG A 28 -6.52 4.13 -12.01
N GLN A 29 -7.12 3.88 -13.18
CA GLN A 29 -8.28 2.99 -13.29
C GLN A 29 -7.89 1.54 -12.93
N ALA A 30 -6.79 1.02 -13.46
CA ALA A 30 -6.31 -0.32 -13.13
C ALA A 30 -5.99 -0.47 -11.63
N ALA A 31 -5.44 0.59 -11.01
CA ALA A 31 -5.21 0.63 -9.57
C ALA A 31 -6.53 0.58 -8.77
N HIS A 32 -7.55 1.31 -9.21
CA HIS A 32 -8.87 1.28 -8.59
C HIS A 32 -9.53 -0.10 -8.70
N GLU A 33 -9.53 -0.69 -9.90
CA GLU A 33 -10.07 -2.03 -10.15
C GLU A 33 -9.36 -3.09 -9.31
N LYS A 34 -8.02 -3.00 -9.19
CA LYS A 34 -7.24 -3.94 -8.36
C LYS A 34 -7.55 -3.83 -6.87
N ILE A 35 -7.76 -2.62 -6.36
CA ILE A 35 -8.19 -2.40 -4.97
C ILE A 35 -9.53 -3.07 -4.69
N LEU A 36 -10.48 -2.96 -5.62
CA LEU A 36 -11.80 -3.58 -5.49
C LEU A 36 -11.72 -5.10 -5.58
N SER A 37 -10.95 -5.64 -6.52
CA SER A 37 -10.84 -7.10 -6.73
C SER A 37 -10.13 -7.81 -5.59
N GLU A 38 -9.04 -7.23 -5.08
CA GLU A 38 -8.21 -7.81 -4.01
C GLU A 38 -8.75 -7.47 -2.61
N GLN A 39 -9.86 -6.71 -2.53
CA GLN A 39 -10.47 -6.23 -1.28
C GLN A 39 -9.47 -5.56 -0.32
N CYS A 40 -8.48 -4.85 -0.88
CA CYS A 40 -7.40 -4.22 -0.13
C CYS A 40 -7.58 -2.69 -0.06
N ASN A 41 -6.85 -2.02 0.83
CA ASN A 41 -6.89 -0.55 0.94
C ASN A 41 -5.61 0.15 0.48
N VAL A 42 -4.55 -0.63 0.25
CA VAL A 42 -3.23 -0.13 -0.12
C VAL A 42 -2.63 -1.04 -1.18
N LEU A 43 -2.11 -0.42 -2.24
CA LEU A 43 -1.26 -1.10 -3.21
C LEU A 43 0.18 -0.62 -3.05
N TYR A 44 1.14 -1.53 -3.10
CA TYR A 44 2.56 -1.18 -3.17
C TYR A 44 3.04 -1.26 -4.62
N ILE A 45 3.84 -0.28 -5.03
CA ILE A 45 4.21 -0.09 -6.43
C ILE A 45 5.50 -0.87 -6.72
N THR A 46 5.47 -1.72 -7.74
CA THR A 46 6.63 -2.50 -8.21
C THR A 46 7.08 -2.05 -9.60
N GLY A 47 8.34 -2.30 -9.93
CA GLY A 47 8.91 -1.96 -11.24
C GLY A 47 8.34 -2.83 -12.37
N ALA A 48 8.43 -2.33 -13.61
CA ALA A 48 7.92 -3.03 -14.81
C ALA A 48 8.90 -4.06 -15.41
N HIS A 49 10.18 -4.07 -14.97
CA HIS A 49 11.25 -4.80 -15.64
C HIS A 49 12.02 -5.74 -14.72
N GLY A 50 11.70 -7.03 -14.86
CA GLY A 50 12.56 -8.16 -14.53
C GLY A 50 12.71 -8.51 -13.04
N PRO A 51 13.16 -9.75 -12.74
CA PRO A 51 13.35 -10.27 -11.37
C PRO A 51 14.51 -9.61 -10.59
N SER A 52 15.12 -8.55 -11.14
CA SER A 52 16.24 -7.85 -10.54
C SER A 52 15.75 -6.87 -9.47
N ARG A 53 15.44 -7.44 -8.31
CA ARG A 53 15.02 -6.80 -7.05
C ARG A 53 13.58 -6.33 -7.07
N GLU A 54 12.73 -7.02 -6.31
CA GLU A 54 11.41 -6.55 -5.84
C GLU A 54 11.60 -5.24 -5.05
N ARG A 55 11.76 -4.13 -5.76
CA ARG A 55 11.83 -2.79 -5.17
C ARG A 55 10.41 -2.27 -5.08
N ILE A 56 10.07 -1.77 -3.89
CA ILE A 56 8.86 -1.00 -3.68
C ILE A 56 9.19 0.46 -4.00
N TYR A 57 8.57 1.01 -5.04
CA TYR A 57 8.77 2.38 -5.50
C TYR A 57 7.86 3.38 -4.81
N GLY A 58 6.84 2.89 -4.10
CA GLY A 58 5.89 3.73 -3.38
C GLY A 58 4.67 2.92 -2.96
N VAL A 59 3.71 3.62 -2.38
CA VAL A 59 2.41 3.06 -2.01
C VAL A 59 1.31 4.00 -2.51
N VAL A 60 0.17 3.43 -2.90
CA VAL A 60 -1.03 4.18 -3.21
C VAL A 60 -2.18 3.64 -2.39
N THR A 61 -2.97 4.54 -1.81
CA THR A 61 -4.14 4.19 -0.99
C THR A 61 -5.42 4.34 -1.79
N ARG A 62 -6.44 3.57 -1.39
CA ARG A 62 -7.80 3.72 -1.92
C ARG A 62 -8.29 5.17 -1.84
N GLU A 63 -8.10 5.81 -0.70
CA GLU A 63 -8.49 7.20 -0.48
C GLU A 63 -7.82 8.16 -1.49
N TYR A 64 -6.52 7.97 -1.76
CA TYR A 64 -5.80 8.81 -2.71
C TYR A 64 -6.36 8.66 -4.13
N ILE A 65 -6.67 7.42 -4.53
CA ILE A 65 -7.30 7.12 -5.83
C ILE A 65 -8.70 7.72 -5.88
N GLU A 66 -9.54 7.56 -4.87
CA GLU A 66 -10.91 8.09 -4.87
C GLU A 66 -10.95 9.62 -4.87
N ARG A 67 -10.06 10.29 -4.13
CA ARG A 67 -9.92 11.76 -4.15
C ARG A 67 -9.64 12.28 -5.56
N SER A 68 -8.90 11.52 -6.36
CA SER A 68 -8.55 11.91 -7.71
C SER A 68 -9.73 11.88 -8.70
N TYR A 69 -10.87 11.27 -8.31
CA TYR A 69 -12.13 11.27 -9.08
C TYR A 69 -13.16 12.28 -8.57
N ARG A 70 -12.91 12.93 -7.43
CA ARG A 70 -13.75 14.03 -6.92
C ARG A 70 -13.34 15.30 -7.66
N VAL A 71 -13.96 15.52 -8.82
CA VAL A 71 -13.92 16.79 -9.56
C VAL A 71 -14.72 17.83 -8.79
#